data_AF-A0A971GK33-F1
#
_entry.id   AF-A0A971GK33-F1
#
_cell.length_a   1.000
_cell.length_b   1.000
_cell.length_c   1.000
_cell.angle_alpha   90.00
_cell.angle_beta   90.00
_cell.angle_gamma   90.00
#
_symmetry.space_group_name_H-M   'P 1'
#
loop_
_entity.id
_entity.type
_entity.pdbx_description
1 polymer ?
#
loop_
_entity_poly.entity_id
_entity_poly.type
_entity_poly.pdbx_seq_one_letter_code
_entity_poly.pdbx_strand_id
1 'polypeptide(L)'
;MQLSKSAKIMICCYTLPEMQHLVRNRMKQSVDRYNAVKDGLDAGIVDKKDIKNILSQKIPNGLACHYYHDGLGTLWSILYDVADIRADICFGSPLANAWHSFDLKSPEGVTDYKALIPDEDSTPETWARV
;
A
#
# COMPACT_ATOMS: atom_id res chain seq x y z
N MET A 1 -0.99 5.15 -18.28
CA MET A 1 -0.72 3.73 -18.04
C MET A 1 -2.06 3.07 -17.70
N GLN A 2 -2.52 2.09 -18.49
CA GLN A 2 -3.79 1.38 -18.28
C GLN A 2 -3.47 -0.06 -17.88
N LEU A 3 -3.97 -0.50 -16.72
CA LEU A 3 -3.82 -1.90 -16.30
C LEU A 3 -4.95 -2.76 -16.88
N SER A 4 -4.56 -3.84 -17.57
CA SER A 4 -5.45 -4.92 -18.06
C SER A 4 -5.77 -5.91 -16.92
N LYS A 5 -6.84 -6.72 -17.10
CA LYS A 5 -7.53 -7.63 -16.15
C LYS A 5 -6.68 -8.74 -15.46
N SER A 6 -5.38 -8.56 -15.28
CA SER A 6 -4.47 -9.54 -14.69
C SER A 6 -3.62 -8.95 -13.56
N ALA A 7 -4.17 -8.01 -12.80
CA ALA A 7 -3.50 -7.47 -11.64
C ALA A 7 -3.37 -8.56 -10.55
N LYS A 8 -2.15 -8.76 -10.07
CA LYS A 8 -1.85 -9.71 -8.98
C LYS A 8 -1.71 -8.92 -7.68
N ILE A 9 -2.47 -9.30 -6.67
CA ILE A 9 -2.45 -8.67 -5.35
C ILE A 9 -1.75 -9.61 -4.39
N MET A 10 -0.77 -9.09 -3.67
CA MET A 10 -0.08 -9.78 -2.59
C MET A 10 -0.12 -8.90 -1.34
N ILE A 11 -0.58 -9.48 -0.23
CA ILE A 11 -0.61 -8.85 1.09
C ILE A 11 0.05 -9.82 2.09
N CYS A 12 0.11 -9.46 3.38
CA CYS A 12 0.75 -10.28 4.41
C CYS A 12 0.14 -11.69 4.58
N CYS A 13 -1.08 -11.95 4.08
CA CYS A 13 -1.68 -13.28 4.03
C CYS A 13 -1.57 -13.88 2.62
N TYR A 14 -1.29 -15.18 2.53
CA TYR A 14 -1.23 -15.89 1.25
C TYR A 14 -2.58 -15.84 0.54
N THR A 15 -2.55 -15.54 -0.77
CA THR A 15 -3.74 -15.43 -1.62
C THR A 15 -3.85 -16.55 -2.65
N LEU A 16 -2.76 -17.30 -2.89
CA LEU A 16 -2.73 -18.43 -3.81
C LEU A 16 -3.47 -19.64 -3.22
N PRO A 17 -4.32 -20.36 -3.99
CA PRO A 17 -5.04 -21.54 -3.51
C PRO A 17 -4.14 -22.59 -2.87
N GLU A 18 -2.99 -22.85 -3.48
CA GLU A 18 -2.02 -23.86 -3.05
C GLU A 18 -1.38 -23.51 -1.71
N MET A 19 -1.36 -22.23 -1.33
CA MET A 19 -0.74 -21.74 -0.10
C MET A 19 -1.76 -21.47 1.03
N GLN A 20 -3.07 -21.61 0.78
CA GLN A 20 -4.10 -21.33 1.78
C GLN A 20 -3.93 -22.19 3.05
N HIS A 21 -3.51 -23.45 2.89
CA HIS A 21 -3.27 -24.36 4.03
C HIS A 21 -2.12 -23.92 4.96
N LEU A 22 -1.26 -22.99 4.52
CA LEU A 22 -0.16 -22.43 5.32
C LEU A 22 -0.59 -21.20 6.13
N VAL A 23 -1.79 -20.67 5.89
CA VAL A 23 -2.28 -19.48 6.59
C VAL A 23 -2.65 -19.84 8.03
N ARG A 24 -1.80 -19.44 8.99
CA ARG A 24 -2.02 -19.72 10.43
C ARG A 24 -2.75 -18.59 11.17
N ASN A 25 -2.45 -17.34 10.81
CA ASN A 25 -2.98 -16.15 11.46
C ASN A 25 -3.44 -15.16 10.39
N ARG A 26 -4.67 -15.32 9.93
CA ARG A 26 -5.31 -14.36 9.03
C ARG A 26 -5.96 -13.27 9.87
N MET A 27 -5.40 -12.07 9.78
CA MET A 27 -5.79 -10.92 10.58
C MET A 27 -6.71 -10.00 9.77
N LYS A 28 -7.71 -9.39 10.42
CA LYS A 28 -8.70 -8.51 9.78
C LYS A 28 -8.03 -7.39 8.98
N GLN A 29 -7.06 -6.69 9.54
CA GLN A 29 -6.27 -5.67 8.85
C GLN A 29 -5.55 -6.14 7.57
N SER A 30 -5.27 -7.44 7.41
CA SER A 30 -4.69 -8.00 6.19
C SER A 30 -5.76 -8.24 5.13
N VAL A 31 -6.95 -8.67 5.56
CA VAL A 31 -8.11 -8.89 4.69
C VAL A 31 -8.69 -7.57 4.20
N ASP A 32 -8.84 -6.59 5.09
CA ASP A 32 -9.34 -5.25 4.76
C ASP A 32 -8.49 -4.60 3.65
N ARG A 33 -7.16 -4.64 3.81
CA ARG A 33 -6.22 -4.14 2.79
C ARG A 33 -6.32 -4.90 1.47
N TYR A 34 -6.46 -6.22 1.52
CA TYR A 34 -6.66 -7.02 0.31
C TYR A 34 -7.92 -6.60 -0.43
N ASN A 35 -9.03 -6.45 0.29
CA ASN A 35 -10.32 -6.04 -0.27
C ASN A 35 -10.23 -4.62 -0.84
N ALA A 36 -9.60 -3.67 -0.14
CA ALA A 36 -9.40 -2.31 -0.65
C ALA A 36 -8.68 -2.28 -2.01
N VAL A 37 -7.62 -3.07 -2.17
CA VAL A 37 -6.92 -3.18 -3.46
C VAL A 37 -7.79 -3.88 -4.49
N LYS A 38 -8.42 -4.99 -4.11
CA LYS A 38 -9.28 -5.76 -5.03
C LYS A 38 -10.42 -4.89 -5.58
N ASP A 39 -11.14 -4.19 -4.71
CA ASP A 39 -12.28 -3.37 -5.08
C ASP A 39 -11.84 -2.16 -5.92
N GLY A 40 -10.69 -1.56 -5.59
CA GLY A 40 -10.10 -0.49 -6.39
C GLY A 40 -9.64 -0.94 -7.78
N LEU A 41 -9.22 -2.19 -7.93
CA LEU A 41 -8.79 -2.77 -9.21
C LEU A 41 -9.95 -3.34 -10.05
N ASP A 42 -11.00 -3.83 -9.40
CA ASP A 42 -12.19 -4.37 -10.06
C ASP A 42 -13.09 -3.28 -10.65
N ALA A 43 -12.88 -2.01 -10.29
CA ALA A 43 -13.62 -0.85 -10.78
C ALA A 43 -13.42 -0.56 -12.29
N GLY A 44 -12.50 -1.26 -12.96
CA GLY A 44 -12.32 -1.22 -14.42
C GLY A 44 -10.91 -0.79 -14.84
N ILE A 45 -10.82 0.24 -15.69
CA ILE A 45 -9.53 0.77 -16.12
C ILE A 45 -8.97 1.61 -14.98
N VAL A 46 -7.86 1.15 -14.41
CA VAL A 46 -7.16 1.83 -13.32
C VAL A 46 -5.97 2.61 -13.87
N ASP A 47 -5.87 3.87 -13.48
CA ASP A 47 -4.73 4.72 -13.80
C ASP A 47 -3.79 4.94 -12.60
N LYS A 48 -2.73 5.73 -12.82
CA LYS A 48 -1.73 6.05 -11.81
C LYS A 48 -2.33 6.76 -10.58
N LYS A 49 -3.32 7.63 -10.79
CA LYS A 49 -3.98 8.39 -9.72
C LYS A 49 -4.82 7.47 -8.86
N ASP A 50 -5.53 6.52 -9.46
CA ASP A 50 -6.34 5.54 -8.74
C ASP A 50 -5.47 4.68 -7.80
N ILE A 51 -4.33 4.19 -8.29
CA ILE A 51 -3.38 3.41 -7.46
C ILE A 51 -2.84 4.26 -6.30
N LYS A 52 -2.44 5.52 -6.58
CA LYS A 52 -2.01 6.44 -5.52
C LYS A 52 -3.10 6.70 -4.50
N ASN A 53 -4.36 6.80 -4.93
CA ASN A 53 -5.49 7.00 -4.03
C ASN A 53 -5.66 5.81 -3.08
N ILE A 54 -5.60 4.57 -3.58
CA ILE A 54 -5.66 3.35 -2.73
C ILE A 54 -4.49 3.33 -1.72
N LEU A 55 -3.28 3.68 -2.15
CA LEU A 55 -2.11 3.78 -1.28
C LEU A 55 -2.22 4.90 -0.24
N SER A 56 -3.02 5.93 -0.53
CA SER A 56 -3.15 7.14 0.31
C SER A 56 -4.44 7.19 1.13
N GLN A 57 -5.22 6.11 1.15
CA GLN A 57 -6.40 5.98 2.00
C GLN A 57 -6.11 5.09 3.21
N LYS A 58 -6.82 5.36 4.30
CA LYS A 58 -6.68 4.63 5.56
C LYS A 58 -7.38 3.27 5.51
N ILE A 59 -6.83 2.26 6.20
CA ILE A 59 -7.54 1.00 6.46
C ILE A 59 -8.91 1.31 7.12
N PRO A 60 -10.04 0.70 6.68
CA PRO A 60 -10.13 -0.43 5.75
C PRO A 60 -10.28 -0.06 4.27
N ASN A 61 -10.41 1.21 3.92
CA ASN A 61 -10.70 1.64 2.54
C ASN A 61 -9.45 1.79 1.67
N GLY A 62 -8.27 1.75 2.29
CA GLY A 62 -6.98 1.79 1.61
C GLY A 62 -5.91 1.02 2.36
N LEU A 63 -4.65 1.40 2.14
CA LEU A 63 -3.50 0.66 2.62
C LEU A 63 -2.74 1.35 3.77
N ALA A 64 -2.96 2.64 3.97
CA ALA A 64 -2.20 3.43 4.93
C ALA A 64 -2.75 3.30 6.36
N CYS A 65 -1.87 3.33 7.36
CA CYS A 65 -2.23 3.38 8.78
C CYS A 65 -1.05 3.87 9.64
N HIS A 66 -1.35 4.34 10.85
CA HIS A 66 -0.36 4.89 11.80
C HIS A 66 -0.30 4.15 13.14
N TYR A 67 -0.59 2.85 13.18
CA TYR A 67 -0.59 2.05 14.42
C TYR A 67 0.82 1.61 14.85
N TYR A 68 1.77 2.55 14.89
CA TYR A 68 3.20 2.22 15.02
C TYR A 68 3.51 1.56 16.37
N HIS A 69 2.95 2.06 17.47
CA HIS A 69 3.16 1.44 18.79
C HIS A 69 2.53 0.04 18.89
N ASP A 70 1.47 -0.22 18.12
CA ASP A 70 0.80 -1.52 18.04
C ASP A 70 1.49 -2.50 17.07
N GLY A 71 2.54 -2.06 16.37
CA GLY A 71 3.35 -2.90 15.49
C GLY A 71 2.90 -2.93 14.03
N LEU A 72 2.05 -2.01 13.58
CA LEU A 72 1.66 -1.87 12.17
C LEU A 72 1.56 -0.40 11.73
N GLY A 73 2.39 0.02 10.79
CA GLY A 73 2.29 1.37 10.24
C GLY A 73 2.99 1.54 8.89
N THR A 74 2.55 2.51 8.11
CA THR A 74 3.06 2.75 6.75
C THR A 74 4.27 3.67 6.78
N LEU A 75 5.47 3.09 6.67
CA LEU A 75 6.73 3.86 6.66
C LEU A 75 7.07 4.50 5.31
N TRP A 76 6.60 3.93 4.20
CA TRP A 76 6.73 4.51 2.87
C TRP A 76 5.73 3.86 1.91
N SER A 77 5.54 4.47 0.75
CA SER A 77 4.80 3.89 -0.37
C SER A 77 5.52 4.19 -1.67
N ILE A 78 5.54 3.22 -2.59
CA ILE A 78 6.25 3.35 -3.87
C ILE A 78 5.31 2.92 -5.00
N LEU A 79 5.29 3.72 -6.06
CA LEU A 79 4.60 3.42 -7.30
C LEU A 79 5.58 3.53 -8.47
N TYR A 80 5.84 2.40 -9.13
CA TYR A 80 6.67 2.36 -10.33
C TYR A 80 5.82 2.54 -11.59
N ASP A 81 6.18 3.53 -12.41
CA ASP A 81 5.74 3.61 -13.80
C ASP A 81 6.82 2.98 -14.68
N VAL A 82 6.56 1.75 -15.11
CA VAL A 82 7.51 0.98 -15.92
C VAL A 82 7.59 1.48 -17.37
N ALA A 83 6.56 2.17 -17.86
CA ALA A 83 6.56 2.71 -19.22
C ALA A 83 7.45 3.95 -19.32
N ASP A 84 7.42 4.80 -18.28
CA ASP A 84 8.27 6.00 -18.20
C ASP A 84 9.59 5.77 -17.43
N ILE A 85 9.79 4.59 -16.84
CA ILE A 85 10.97 4.25 -16.01
C ILE A 85 11.11 5.27 -14.86
N ARG A 86 10.02 5.48 -14.12
CA ARG A 86 9.94 6.43 -13.00
C ARG A 86 9.42 5.77 -11.75
N ALA A 87 9.82 6.29 -10.60
CA ALA A 87 9.25 5.92 -9.30
C ALA A 87 8.64 7.15 -8.64
N ASP A 88 7.41 7.03 -8.18
CA ASP A 88 6.85 7.95 -7.21
C ASP A 88 6.96 7.33 -5.82
N ILE A 89 7.63 8.02 -4.91
CA ILE A 89 7.88 7.56 -3.55
C ILE A 89 7.30 8.57 -2.58
N CYS A 90 6.53 8.08 -1.61
CA CYS A 90 6.16 8.83 -0.43
C CYS A 90 6.97 8.30 0.75
N PHE A 91 7.80 9.16 1.35
CA PHE A 91 8.53 8.86 2.58
C PHE A 91 7.63 9.16 3.78
N GLY A 92 7.45 8.19 4.67
CA GLY A 92 6.34 8.19 5.61
C GLY A 92 5.03 7.74 4.97
N SER A 93 3.94 7.84 5.72
CA SER A 93 2.62 7.51 5.23
C SER A 93 2.08 8.59 4.27
N PRO A 94 1.47 8.22 3.13
CA PRO A 94 0.83 9.18 2.22
C PRO A 94 -0.36 9.96 2.83
N LEU A 95 -0.90 9.52 3.96
CA LEU A 95 -1.90 10.28 4.74
C LEU A 95 -1.37 11.61 5.31
N ALA A 96 -0.05 11.74 5.50
CA ALA A 96 0.57 12.90 6.15
C ALA A 96 1.77 13.47 5.40
N ASN A 97 2.23 12.80 4.33
CA ASN A 97 3.46 13.12 3.64
C ASN A 97 3.26 13.29 2.13
N ALA A 98 4.13 14.09 1.52
CA ALA A 98 4.08 14.34 0.09
C ALA A 98 4.66 13.17 -0.72
N TRP A 99 4.23 13.07 -1.97
CA TRP A 99 4.84 12.20 -2.97
C TRP A 99 5.97 12.95 -3.68
N HIS A 100 7.06 12.25 -3.93
CA HIS A 100 8.21 12.71 -4.70
C HIS A 100 8.40 11.81 -5.93
N SER A 101 8.73 12.40 -7.07
CA SER A 101 8.90 11.67 -8.33
C SER A 101 10.37 11.63 -8.73
N PHE A 102 10.88 10.43 -8.99
CA PHE A 102 12.26 10.15 -9.34
C PHE A 102 12.33 9.60 -10.76
N ASP A 103 13.32 10.06 -11.52
CA ASP A 103 13.65 9.49 -12.82
C ASP A 103 14.73 8.41 -12.61
N LEU A 104 14.43 7.17 -13.00
CA LEU A 104 15.36 6.06 -12.81
C LEU A 104 16.30 5.86 -14.00
N LYS A 105 16.23 6.71 -15.04
CA LYS A 105 17.12 6.67 -16.21
C LYS A 105 18.50 7.26 -15.95
N SER A 106 18.65 8.04 -14.87
CA SER A 106 19.89 8.71 -14.49
C SER A 106 20.21 8.48 -13.02
N PRO A 107 21.50 8.50 -12.62
CA PRO A 107 21.86 8.40 -11.22
C PRO A 107 21.25 9.56 -10.43
N GLU A 108 20.47 9.23 -9.42
CA GLU A 108 20.04 10.20 -8.42
C GLU A 108 21.19 10.47 -7.44
N GLY A 109 21.29 11.72 -7.00
CA GLY A 109 22.20 12.09 -5.91
C GLY A 109 21.69 11.60 -4.56
N VAL A 110 22.36 12.03 -3.48
CA VAL A 110 21.85 11.83 -2.12
C VAL A 110 21.05 13.04 -1.71
N THR A 111 19.78 12.83 -1.37
CA THR A 111 18.87 13.88 -0.87
C THR A 111 18.15 13.36 0.37
N ASP A 112 18.08 14.18 1.41
CA ASP A 112 17.35 13.86 2.64
C ASP A 112 15.91 14.35 2.55
N TYR A 113 14.96 13.43 2.79
CA TYR A 113 13.53 13.73 2.86
C TYR A 113 13.05 13.58 4.30
N LYS A 114 12.50 14.66 4.86
CA LYS A 114 11.86 14.61 6.17
C LYS A 114 10.46 14.05 6.03
N ALA A 115 10.12 13.09 6.86
CA ALA A 115 8.79 12.48 6.92
C ALA A 115 8.17 12.69 8.30
N LEU A 116 6.88 13.01 8.31
CA LEU A 116 6.04 12.98 9.50
C LEU A 116 5.60 11.53 9.74
N ILE A 117 5.84 11.06 10.97
CA ILE A 117 5.41 9.75 11.47
C ILE A 117 4.44 10.01 12.63
N PRO A 118 3.20 10.46 12.34
CA PRO A 118 2.17 10.55 13.38
C PRO A 118 1.86 9.16 13.90
N ASP A 119 1.45 9.03 15.16
CA ASP A 119 1.05 7.74 15.74
C ASP A 119 -0.43 7.81 16.11
N GLU A 120 -1.14 6.69 15.97
CA GLU A 120 -2.55 6.57 16.30
C GLU A 120 -2.84 5.21 16.92
N ASP A 121 -3.77 5.15 17.86
CA ASP A 121 -4.20 3.88 18.45
C ASP A 121 -4.92 3.02 17.40
N SER A 122 -4.59 1.74 17.36
CA SER A 122 -5.43 0.75 16.69
C SER A 122 -6.67 0.41 17.53
N THR A 123 -7.51 -0.46 16.98
CA THR A 123 -8.63 -1.05 17.73
C THR A 123 -8.43 -2.56 17.86
N PRO A 124 -8.99 -3.22 18.89
CA PRO A 124 -8.96 -4.67 18.98
C PRO A 124 -9.56 -5.37 17.76
N GLU A 125 -10.51 -4.73 17.07
CA GLU A 125 -11.12 -5.25 15.84
C GLU A 125 -10.10 -5.33 14.69
N THR A 126 -9.23 -4.33 14.55
CA THR A 126 -8.14 -4.34 13.55
C THR A 126 -7.33 -5.63 13.64
N TRP A 127 -7.03 -6.07 14.87
CA TRP A 127 -6.26 -7.26 15.20
C TRP A 127 -7.09 -8.55 15.35
N ALA A 128 -8.37 -8.54 15.00
CA ALA A 128 -9.19 -9.75 15.06
C ALA A 128 -8.72 -10.81 14.05
N ARG A 129 -8.84 -12.10 14.41
CA ARG A 129 -8.60 -13.23 13.49
C ARG A 129 -9.85 -13.52 12.66
N VAL A 130 -9.68 -13.75 11.36
CA VAL A 130 -10.74 -13.96 10.35
C VAL A 130 -10.36 -15.01 9.30
#